data_AF-F4CVU7-F1
#
_entry.id   AF-F4CVU7-F1
#
_cell.length_a   1.000
_cell.length_b   1.000
_cell.length_c   1.000
_cell.angle_alpha   90.00
_cell.angle_beta   90.00
_cell.angle_gamma   90.00
#
_symmetry.space_group_name_H-M   'P 1'
#
loop_
_entity.id
_entity.type
_entity.pdbx_description
1 polymer ?
#
loop_
_entity_poly.entity_id
_entity_poly.type
_entity_poly.pdbx_seq_one_letter_code
_entity_poly.pdbx_strand_id
1 'polypeptide(L)'
;MSVLTLTAQEQVSAPPSVVFALFGAGAGAGWVFDAVCDRVAPGVAVTLRAPLDGDAAPVEILGRIGAVTSGRLIEIVHDQPWRGRTVLRFSAHGSGTRVRLQSELDQQGLEWLLRRRGHVVRSVPCENPALGLLTSKSGPGNLFAAASDNMAALALEEINADGGLHGRPVDLVIGDDATDPATGAREARRLVAAGCRTILVATTSATFVAVSRAMADADVLLIQTLMNEGGIAGALRVQLGERPVDQLAAAAGPMMRAAGGRRWFLAGNDYCWPRSTHTVAREVLPQLGGSLVGERLAPLGTSDFAAIIEAVERSGADLLLSTFVGADAAAFQRECYERGLHRRCLTLAPAMDESTLARIGTEATAGLHTVSGYVESLDTERNSALLNRYRERFGQWAPPLSTLSESVFEGVHMWFAAAAQAGTDEPHAVARAMHDVRFELPRGTVTLDGNGIVGQRIHVAEAVGTDLRVVISP
;
A
#
# COMPACT_ATOMS: atom_id res chain seq x y z
N MET A 1 17.67 -10.58 20.72
CA MET A 1 16.39 -11.00 20.10
C MET A 1 16.54 -12.42 19.60
N SER A 2 15.68 -13.35 20.02
CA SER A 2 15.64 -14.70 19.48
C SER A 2 14.98 -14.67 18.11
N VAL A 3 15.75 -14.91 17.04
CA VAL A 3 15.21 -15.06 15.69
C VAL A 3 14.75 -16.51 15.53
N LEU A 4 13.48 -16.72 15.20
CA LEU A 4 12.96 -18.03 14.85
C LEU A 4 13.14 -18.25 13.34
N THR A 5 13.44 -19.48 12.92
CA THR A 5 13.60 -19.81 11.50
C THR A 5 12.60 -20.88 11.10
N LEU A 6 11.78 -20.56 10.09
CA LEU A 6 10.88 -21.51 9.44
C LEU A 6 11.56 -22.06 8.18
N THR A 7 11.35 -23.34 7.87
CA THR A 7 11.99 -23.99 6.71
C THR A 7 10.97 -24.75 5.88
N ALA A 8 11.04 -24.60 4.57
CA ALA A 8 10.31 -25.39 3.58
C ALA A 8 11.25 -25.96 2.53
N GLN A 9 10.80 -26.97 1.79
CA GLN A 9 11.56 -27.51 0.66
C GLN A 9 10.65 -27.97 -0.47
N GLU A 10 11.13 -27.82 -1.69
CA GLU A 10 10.53 -28.36 -2.91
C GLU A 10 11.58 -29.18 -3.68
N GLN A 11 11.12 -30.17 -4.44
CA GLN A 11 11.95 -30.94 -5.35
C GLN A 11 11.44 -30.75 -6.77
N VAL A 12 12.34 -30.36 -7.67
CA VAL A 12 12.01 -30.10 -9.07
C VAL A 12 12.84 -31.00 -9.96
N SER A 13 12.20 -31.66 -10.91
CA SER A 13 12.83 -32.59 -11.86
C SER A 13 13.57 -31.87 -13.00
N ALA A 14 14.44 -30.92 -12.66
CA ALA A 14 15.32 -30.22 -13.60
C ALA A 14 16.65 -29.84 -12.92
N PRO A 15 17.74 -29.61 -13.67
CA PRO A 15 19.04 -29.21 -13.11
C PRO A 15 18.99 -27.87 -12.37
N PRO A 16 19.86 -27.62 -11.38
CA PRO A 16 19.81 -26.40 -10.56
C PRO A 16 19.93 -25.11 -11.35
N SER A 17 20.66 -25.09 -12.46
CA SER A 17 20.78 -23.91 -13.33
C SER A 17 19.47 -23.59 -14.05
N VAL A 18 18.74 -24.60 -14.53
CA VAL A 18 17.44 -24.43 -15.21
C VAL A 18 16.40 -23.97 -14.20
N VAL A 19 16.34 -24.67 -13.07
CA VAL A 19 15.52 -24.33 -11.91
C VAL A 19 15.79 -22.87 -11.53
N PHE A 20 17.01 -22.49 -11.20
CA PHE A 20 17.34 -21.11 -10.87
C PHE A 20 16.92 -20.08 -11.94
N ALA A 21 17.12 -20.37 -13.23
CA ALA A 21 16.79 -19.45 -14.33
C ALA A 21 15.27 -19.21 -14.49
N LEU A 22 14.43 -20.14 -14.03
CA LEU A 22 12.98 -19.99 -14.08
C LEU A 22 12.44 -19.13 -12.92
N PHE A 23 13.23 -18.85 -11.88
CA PHE A 23 12.75 -18.11 -10.71
C PHE A 23 12.17 -16.74 -11.10
N GLY A 24 10.87 -16.54 -10.86
CA GLY A 24 10.19 -15.28 -11.13
C GLY A 24 9.78 -14.99 -12.57
N ALA A 25 10.24 -15.76 -13.58
CA ALA A 25 10.12 -15.40 -15.00
C ALA A 25 9.07 -16.21 -15.80
N GLY A 26 8.36 -15.54 -16.72
CA GLY A 26 7.67 -16.11 -17.89
C GLY A 26 6.16 -16.36 -17.79
N ALA A 27 5.54 -16.69 -18.93
CA ALA A 27 4.17 -17.21 -19.03
C ALA A 27 4.11 -18.60 -18.37
N GLY A 28 3.94 -18.63 -17.05
CA GLY A 28 4.25 -19.76 -16.18
C GLY A 28 5.01 -19.38 -14.90
N ALA A 29 5.11 -18.09 -14.58
CA ALA A 29 5.58 -17.60 -13.29
C ALA A 29 4.94 -18.41 -12.15
N GLY A 30 5.78 -18.86 -11.22
CA GLY A 30 5.34 -19.54 -10.01
C GLY A 30 5.78 -20.99 -9.76
N TRP A 31 6.58 -21.57 -10.64
CA TRP A 31 7.04 -22.96 -10.49
C TRP A 31 7.84 -23.27 -9.19
N VAL A 32 8.50 -22.30 -8.56
CA VAL A 32 9.11 -22.44 -7.21
C VAL A 32 8.46 -21.45 -6.28
N PHE A 33 7.72 -21.98 -5.30
CA PHE A 33 6.98 -21.20 -4.31
C PHE A 33 6.16 -20.05 -4.92
N ASP A 34 5.55 -20.22 -6.09
CA ASP A 34 4.79 -19.17 -6.78
C ASP A 34 5.52 -17.83 -6.93
N ALA A 35 6.85 -17.86 -7.06
CA ALA A 35 7.65 -16.64 -7.09
C ALA A 35 7.38 -15.80 -8.36
N VAL A 36 7.22 -14.48 -8.18
CA VAL A 36 7.01 -13.49 -9.25
C VAL A 36 7.98 -12.33 -9.06
N CYS A 37 8.81 -12.06 -10.06
CA CYS A 37 9.65 -10.86 -10.15
C CYS A 37 10.07 -10.57 -11.60
N ASP A 38 10.30 -9.31 -11.93
CA ASP A 38 10.72 -8.89 -13.29
C ASP A 38 12.04 -9.56 -13.72
N ARG A 39 13.00 -9.64 -12.78
CA ARG A 39 14.30 -10.30 -12.99
C ARG A 39 14.98 -10.66 -11.67
N VAL A 40 15.89 -11.62 -11.70
CA VAL A 40 16.66 -12.05 -10.51
C VAL A 40 17.89 -11.16 -10.32
N ALA A 41 17.71 -9.99 -9.68
CA ALA A 41 18.79 -9.07 -9.37
C ALA A 41 18.55 -8.31 -8.05
N PRO A 42 19.60 -7.89 -7.32
CA PRO A 42 19.44 -7.10 -6.11
C PRO A 42 18.55 -5.86 -6.30
N GLY A 43 17.69 -5.59 -5.34
CA GLY A 43 16.73 -4.48 -5.31
C GLY A 43 15.39 -4.74 -6.00
N VAL A 44 15.29 -5.79 -6.82
CA VAL A 44 14.05 -6.11 -7.54
C VAL A 44 13.00 -6.64 -6.56
N ALA A 45 11.78 -6.13 -6.67
CA ALA A 45 10.63 -6.61 -5.90
C ALA A 45 10.27 -8.05 -6.29
N VAL A 46 10.01 -8.88 -5.29
CA VAL A 46 9.70 -10.31 -5.46
C VAL A 46 8.57 -10.74 -4.54
N THR A 47 7.54 -11.36 -5.10
CA THR A 47 6.46 -12.01 -4.34
C THR A 47 6.77 -13.49 -4.34
N LEU A 48 6.51 -14.19 -3.23
CA LEU A 48 6.58 -15.65 -3.16
C LEU A 48 5.54 -16.18 -2.18
N ARG A 49 5.07 -17.41 -2.40
CA ARG A 49 4.10 -18.12 -1.56
C ARG A 49 4.80 -19.27 -0.85
N ALA A 50 5.18 -19.04 0.40
CA ALA A 50 5.95 -19.97 1.18
C ALA A 50 5.04 -20.91 2.01
N PRO A 51 5.20 -22.25 1.93
CA PRO A 51 4.45 -23.20 2.76
C PRO A 51 5.05 -23.27 4.17
N LEU A 52 5.04 -22.14 4.87
CA LEU A 52 5.59 -21.99 6.23
C LEU A 52 4.53 -22.16 7.31
N ASP A 53 3.28 -22.37 6.90
CA ASP A 53 2.12 -22.43 7.80
C ASP A 53 1.58 -23.86 8.03
N GLY A 54 2.41 -24.89 7.83
CA GLY A 54 1.98 -26.28 7.92
C GLY A 54 1.01 -26.64 6.79
N ASP A 55 -0.15 -27.21 7.13
CA ASP A 55 -1.20 -27.60 6.17
C ASP A 55 -2.11 -26.43 5.73
N ALA A 56 -1.90 -25.23 6.27
CA ALA A 56 -2.68 -24.06 5.92
C ALA A 56 -2.26 -23.45 4.57
N ALA A 57 -3.06 -22.49 4.08
CA ALA A 57 -2.73 -21.76 2.85
C ALA A 57 -1.34 -21.10 2.96
N PRO A 58 -0.50 -21.17 1.90
CA PRO A 58 0.84 -20.58 1.91
C PRO A 58 0.86 -19.14 2.39
N VAL A 59 1.93 -18.78 3.10
CA VAL A 59 2.19 -17.40 3.49
C VAL A 59 2.75 -16.67 2.30
N GLU A 60 2.07 -15.62 1.86
CA GLU A 60 2.63 -14.70 0.89
C GLU A 60 3.70 -13.84 1.55
N ILE A 61 4.91 -13.91 1.03
CA ILE A 61 6.02 -13.05 1.41
C ILE A 61 6.24 -12.06 0.28
N LEU A 62 6.18 -10.78 0.64
CA LEU A 62 6.60 -9.68 -0.21
C LEU A 62 7.98 -9.25 0.25
N GLY A 63 8.90 -9.07 -0.69
CA GLY A 63 10.18 -8.48 -0.37
C GLY A 63 10.93 -7.95 -1.58
N ARG A 64 12.21 -7.68 -1.38
CA ARG A 64 13.18 -7.36 -2.43
C ARG A 64 14.32 -8.36 -2.40
N ILE A 65 14.85 -8.70 -3.57
CA ILE A 65 16.04 -9.52 -3.67
C ILE A 65 17.20 -8.74 -3.05
N GLY A 66 17.78 -9.26 -1.96
CA GLY A 66 18.90 -8.62 -1.26
C GLY A 66 20.25 -9.03 -1.86
N ALA A 67 20.39 -10.30 -2.20
CA ALA A 67 21.62 -10.87 -2.76
C ALA A 67 21.33 -12.08 -3.66
N VAL A 68 22.21 -12.32 -4.63
CA VAL A 68 22.08 -13.41 -5.59
C VAL A 68 23.43 -14.09 -5.79
N THR A 69 23.46 -15.41 -5.70
CA THR A 69 24.57 -16.24 -6.21
C THR A 69 24.02 -17.13 -7.31
N SER A 70 24.37 -16.84 -8.55
CA SER A 70 23.82 -17.51 -9.74
C SER A 70 23.83 -19.04 -9.61
N GLY A 71 22.68 -19.67 -9.84
CA GLY A 71 22.50 -21.12 -9.77
C GLY A 71 22.53 -21.73 -8.36
N ARG A 72 22.69 -20.93 -7.30
CA ARG A 72 22.91 -21.44 -5.92
C ARG A 72 22.03 -20.81 -4.86
N LEU A 73 21.86 -19.49 -4.89
CA LEU A 73 21.23 -18.77 -3.78
C LEU A 73 20.50 -17.52 -4.23
N ILE A 74 19.33 -17.29 -3.65
CA ILE A 74 18.61 -16.02 -3.71
C ILE A 74 18.27 -15.64 -2.26
N GLU A 75 18.67 -14.46 -1.83
CA GLU A 75 18.26 -13.84 -0.57
C GLU A 75 17.18 -12.81 -0.85
N ILE A 76 16.14 -12.81 -0.03
CA ILE A 76 14.99 -11.91 -0.10
C ILE A 76 14.88 -11.20 1.24
N VAL A 77 14.95 -9.87 1.25
CA VAL A 77 14.67 -9.03 2.40
C VAL A 77 13.16 -8.77 2.44
N HIS A 78 12.52 -9.03 3.57
CA HIS A 78 11.05 -8.97 3.69
C HIS A 78 10.53 -7.54 3.81
N ASP A 79 9.45 -7.28 3.10
CA ASP A 79 8.51 -6.17 3.31
C ASP A 79 7.33 -6.66 4.18
N GLN A 80 6.70 -7.77 3.81
CA GLN A 80 5.53 -8.37 4.47
C GLN A 80 5.63 -9.91 4.51
N PRO A 81 4.94 -10.59 5.47
CA PRO A 81 4.06 -10.05 6.51
C PRO A 81 4.81 -9.52 7.76
N TRP A 82 6.11 -9.70 7.80
CA TRP A 82 6.99 -9.40 8.93
C TRP A 82 8.37 -8.98 8.44
N ARG A 83 9.21 -8.47 9.35
CA ARG A 83 10.59 -8.13 9.04
C ARG A 83 11.49 -9.35 9.18
N GLY A 84 12.39 -9.53 8.23
CA GLY A 84 13.31 -10.66 8.20
C GLY A 84 13.91 -10.87 6.83
N ARG A 85 14.48 -12.06 6.64
CA ARG A 85 15.01 -12.51 5.36
C ARG A 85 14.59 -13.93 5.05
N THR A 86 14.37 -14.20 3.78
CA THR A 86 14.26 -15.57 3.24
C THR A 86 15.48 -15.88 2.39
N VAL A 87 16.11 -17.03 2.65
CA VAL A 87 17.18 -17.57 1.81
C VAL A 87 16.68 -18.82 1.10
N LEU A 88 16.69 -18.77 -0.22
CA LEU A 88 16.45 -19.89 -1.11
C LEU A 88 17.79 -20.50 -1.52
N ARG A 89 17.99 -21.78 -1.29
CA ARG A 89 19.20 -22.53 -1.70
C ARG A 89 18.85 -23.61 -2.71
N PHE A 90 19.56 -23.62 -3.82
CA PHE A 90 19.40 -24.56 -4.92
C PHE A 90 20.55 -25.56 -4.88
N SER A 91 20.25 -26.85 -4.73
CA SER A 91 21.26 -27.90 -4.70
C SER A 91 20.83 -29.14 -5.48
N ALA A 92 21.79 -29.81 -6.12
CA ALA A 92 21.51 -31.05 -6.83
C ALA A 92 20.97 -32.12 -5.88
N HIS A 93 19.92 -32.83 -6.30
CA HIS A 93 19.31 -33.93 -5.56
C HIS A 93 18.79 -35.00 -6.52
N GLY A 94 19.50 -36.13 -6.59
CA GLY A 94 19.23 -37.15 -7.61
C GLY A 94 19.46 -36.59 -9.02
N SER A 95 18.48 -36.79 -9.91
CA SER A 95 18.46 -36.21 -11.27
C SER A 95 17.88 -34.79 -11.34
N GLY A 96 17.43 -34.23 -10.21
CA GLY A 96 16.76 -32.93 -10.13
C GLY A 96 17.43 -31.96 -9.16
N THR A 97 16.66 -30.98 -8.71
CA THR A 97 17.08 -29.95 -7.75
C THR A 97 16.22 -30.00 -6.50
N ARG A 98 16.87 -29.89 -5.35
CA ARG A 98 16.22 -29.54 -4.09
C ARG A 98 16.34 -28.03 -3.90
N VAL A 99 15.20 -27.36 -3.73
CA VAL A 99 15.13 -25.96 -3.33
C VAL A 99 14.78 -25.90 -1.86
N ARG A 100 15.66 -25.37 -1.02
CA ARG A 100 15.41 -25.17 0.41
C ARG A 100 15.15 -23.71 0.69
N LEU A 101 14.00 -23.41 1.27
CA LEU A 101 13.60 -22.09 1.73
C LEU A 101 13.82 -22.02 3.24
N GLN A 102 14.56 -21.02 3.71
CA GLN A 102 14.72 -20.71 5.14
C GLN A 102 14.30 -19.27 5.38
N SER A 103 13.32 -19.05 6.24
CA SER A 103 12.75 -17.73 6.52
C SER A 103 12.96 -17.36 7.97
N GLU A 104 13.59 -16.21 8.21
CA GLU A 104 13.69 -15.57 9.52
C GLU A 104 12.32 -14.98 9.90
N LEU A 105 11.98 -15.04 11.19
CA LEU A 105 10.78 -14.51 11.80
C LEU A 105 11.16 -13.75 13.06
N ASP A 106 10.78 -12.48 13.15
CA ASP A 106 10.89 -11.70 14.37
C ASP A 106 9.70 -11.96 15.31
N GLN A 107 9.66 -11.28 16.47
CA GLN A 107 8.58 -11.46 17.43
C GLN A 107 7.21 -11.06 16.85
N GLN A 108 7.15 -9.97 16.07
CA GLN A 108 5.90 -9.50 15.48
C GLN A 108 5.38 -10.51 14.43
N GLY A 109 6.28 -11.08 13.62
CA GLY A 109 5.96 -12.15 12.68
C GLY A 109 5.47 -13.42 13.36
N LEU A 110 6.05 -13.78 14.52
CA LEU A 110 5.56 -14.91 15.31
C LEU A 110 4.14 -14.66 15.82
N GLU A 111 3.88 -13.50 16.40
CA GLU A 111 2.55 -13.13 16.87
C GLU A 111 1.53 -13.10 15.73
N TRP A 112 1.91 -12.55 14.57
CA TRP A 112 1.08 -12.55 13.37
C TRP A 112 0.74 -13.98 12.92
N LEU A 113 1.74 -14.86 12.83
CA LEU A 113 1.54 -16.25 12.42
C LEU A 113 0.66 -17.02 13.42
N LEU A 114 0.84 -16.79 14.72
CA LEU A 114 0.00 -17.39 15.75
C LEU A 114 -1.46 -16.93 15.62
N ARG A 115 -1.70 -15.64 15.41
CA ARG A 115 -3.07 -15.11 15.18
C ARG A 115 -3.70 -15.67 13.92
N ARG A 116 -2.93 -15.77 12.83
CA ARG A 116 -3.38 -16.39 11.57
C ARG A 116 -3.83 -17.84 11.78
N ARG A 117 -3.14 -18.59 12.65
CA ARG A 117 -3.52 -19.96 13.07
C ARG A 117 -4.70 -20.03 14.04
N GLY A 118 -5.31 -18.90 14.39
CA GLY A 118 -6.41 -18.83 15.34
C GLY A 118 -5.98 -18.90 16.81
N HIS A 119 -4.68 -18.80 17.12
CA HIS A 119 -4.24 -18.69 18.51
C HIS A 119 -4.55 -17.30 19.08
N VAL A 120 -5.06 -17.26 20.30
CA VAL A 120 -5.30 -16.02 21.02
C VAL A 120 -3.98 -15.47 21.54
N VAL A 121 -3.45 -14.44 20.89
CA VAL A 121 -2.35 -13.63 21.41
C VAL A 121 -2.96 -12.47 22.18
N ARG A 122 -2.94 -12.53 23.52
CA ARG A 122 -3.51 -11.48 24.37
C ARG A 122 -2.76 -10.16 24.17
N SER A 123 -3.49 -9.09 23.87
CA SER A 123 -2.97 -7.74 23.96
C SER A 123 -2.83 -7.35 25.43
N VAL A 124 -1.61 -7.11 25.87
CA VAL A 124 -1.36 -6.45 27.15
C VAL A 124 -1.63 -4.96 26.91
N PRO A 125 -2.46 -4.29 27.73
CA PRO A 125 -2.66 -2.85 27.61
C PRO A 125 -1.32 -2.12 27.71
N CYS A 126 -1.13 -1.12 26.84
CA CYS A 126 0.04 -0.26 26.90
C CYS A 126 0.10 0.47 28.25
N GLU A 127 1.29 0.52 28.84
CA GLU A 127 1.51 1.34 30.03
C GLU A 127 1.53 2.83 29.66
N ASN A 128 2.06 3.13 28.47
CA ASN A 128 2.16 4.46 27.87
C ASN A 128 0.91 4.85 27.05
N PRO A 129 0.75 6.14 26.69
CA PRO A 129 -0.22 6.52 25.65
C PRO A 129 0.02 5.69 24.38
N ALA A 130 -1.05 5.24 23.73
CA ALA A 130 -0.95 4.33 22.60
C ALA A 130 -1.65 4.89 21.36
N LEU A 131 -0.97 4.82 20.22
CA LEU A 131 -1.53 5.10 18.90
C LEU A 131 -1.73 3.80 18.14
N GLY A 132 -2.94 3.58 17.64
CA GLY A 132 -3.26 2.44 16.78
C GLY A 132 -2.92 2.75 15.32
N LEU A 133 -2.33 1.79 14.61
CA LEU A 133 -2.27 1.77 13.15
C LEU A 133 -3.01 0.53 12.66
N LEU A 134 -4.08 0.71 11.89
CA LEU A 134 -4.77 -0.37 11.20
C LEU A 134 -4.41 -0.30 9.71
N THR A 135 -3.75 -1.33 9.20
CA THR A 135 -3.35 -1.42 7.78
C THR A 135 -3.54 -2.84 7.23
N SER A 136 -3.46 -3.00 5.92
CA SER A 136 -3.57 -4.30 5.26
C SER A 136 -2.21 -4.97 5.20
N LYS A 137 -1.76 -5.65 6.26
CA LYS A 137 -0.48 -6.39 6.21
C LYS A 137 -0.60 -7.68 5.38
N SER A 138 -1.82 -8.18 5.24
CA SER A 138 -2.13 -9.32 4.37
C SER A 138 -3.37 -9.07 3.50
N GLY A 139 -3.62 -9.98 2.56
CA GLY A 139 -4.67 -9.84 1.55
C GLY A 139 -4.25 -8.94 0.37
N PRO A 140 -5.16 -8.71 -0.59
CA PRO A 140 -4.83 -8.03 -1.85
C PRO A 140 -4.30 -6.59 -1.72
N GLY A 141 -4.55 -5.91 -0.60
CA GLY A 141 -4.13 -4.53 -0.33
C GLY A 141 -2.72 -4.39 0.28
N ASN A 142 -1.94 -5.46 0.37
CA ASN A 142 -0.75 -5.52 1.24
C ASN A 142 0.52 -4.78 0.77
N LEU A 143 0.54 -4.24 -0.44
CA LEU A 143 1.77 -3.75 -1.06
C LEU A 143 2.38 -2.53 -0.33
N PHE A 144 1.57 -1.63 0.24
CA PHE A 144 2.03 -0.38 0.86
C PHE A 144 2.14 -0.44 2.39
N ALA A 145 1.68 -1.54 3.01
CA ALA A 145 1.59 -1.66 4.46
C ALA A 145 2.95 -1.60 5.15
N ALA A 146 4.01 -2.14 4.52
CA ALA A 146 5.34 -2.16 5.11
C ALA A 146 5.96 -0.75 5.20
N ALA A 147 5.80 0.05 4.14
CA ALA A 147 6.17 1.45 4.15
C ALA A 147 5.35 2.23 5.20
N SER A 148 4.05 1.95 5.30
CA SER A 148 3.16 2.59 6.28
C SER A 148 3.57 2.30 7.73
N ASP A 149 3.90 1.04 8.05
CA ASP A 149 4.40 0.64 9.36
C ASP A 149 5.72 1.36 9.69
N ASN A 150 6.65 1.41 8.73
CA ASN A 150 7.92 2.10 8.87
C ASN A 150 7.72 3.60 9.11
N MET A 151 6.78 4.22 8.39
CA MET A 151 6.50 5.65 8.47
C MET A 151 5.81 6.04 9.79
N ALA A 152 4.89 5.22 10.30
CA ALA A 152 4.32 5.41 11.64
C ALA A 152 5.39 5.27 12.73
N ALA A 153 6.26 4.25 12.61
CA ALA A 153 7.35 4.04 13.56
C ALA A 153 8.33 5.22 13.55
N LEU A 154 8.73 5.70 12.36
CA LEU A 154 9.65 6.83 12.23
C LEU A 154 9.07 8.12 12.83
N ALA A 155 7.79 8.43 12.54
CA ALA A 155 7.12 9.60 13.11
C ALA A 155 7.07 9.55 14.64
N LEU A 156 6.75 8.39 15.23
CA LEU A 156 6.72 8.23 16.69
C LEU A 156 8.12 8.21 17.30
N GLU A 157 9.15 7.70 16.61
CA GLU A 157 10.54 7.82 17.05
C GLU A 157 10.95 9.30 17.17
N GLU A 158 10.55 10.14 16.20
CA GLU A 158 10.79 11.59 16.24
C GLU A 158 10.05 12.27 17.40
N ILE A 159 8.75 11.98 17.55
CA ILE A 159 7.92 12.52 18.63
C ILE A 159 8.45 12.12 20.01
N ASN A 160 8.82 10.85 20.18
CA ASN A 160 9.30 10.34 21.46
C ASN A 160 10.69 10.88 21.81
N ALA A 161 11.55 11.13 20.81
CA ALA A 161 12.83 11.80 21.01
C ALA A 161 12.66 13.25 21.50
N ASP A 162 11.55 13.91 21.14
CA ASP A 162 11.17 15.26 21.61
C ASP A 162 10.32 15.26 22.90
N GLY A 163 10.36 14.15 23.66
CA GLY A 163 9.69 14.03 24.96
C GLY A 163 8.28 13.42 24.92
N GLY A 164 7.78 13.06 23.73
CA GLY A 164 6.53 12.33 23.56
C GLY A 164 5.28 13.11 23.99
N LEU A 165 4.20 12.39 24.27
CA LEU A 165 2.91 12.99 24.64
C LEU A 165 2.84 13.21 26.16
N HIS A 166 2.85 14.47 26.57
CA HIS A 166 2.88 14.89 27.98
C HIS A 166 4.08 14.33 28.77
N GLY A 167 5.26 14.30 28.14
CA GLY A 167 6.49 13.79 28.77
C GLY A 167 6.58 12.27 28.82
N ARG A 168 5.70 11.56 28.10
CA ARG A 168 5.64 10.10 28.06
C ARG A 168 5.82 9.62 26.63
N PRO A 169 6.65 8.59 26.38
CA PRO A 169 6.76 8.01 25.05
C PRO A 169 5.39 7.44 24.64
N VAL A 170 5.07 7.49 23.35
CA VAL A 170 3.86 6.92 22.76
C VAL A 170 4.20 5.56 22.16
N ASP A 171 3.40 4.55 22.52
CA ASP A 171 3.50 3.19 21.99
C ASP A 171 2.72 3.07 20.66
N LEU A 172 3.30 2.37 19.68
CA LEU A 172 2.62 2.02 18.42
C LEU A 172 2.03 0.61 18.52
N VAL A 173 0.73 0.48 18.28
CA VAL A 173 0.07 -0.83 18.19
C VAL A 173 -0.50 -1.03 16.79
N ILE A 174 0.01 -2.04 16.08
CA ILE A 174 -0.36 -2.30 14.68
C ILE A 174 -1.39 -3.43 14.59
N GLY A 175 -2.40 -3.27 13.74
CA GLY A 175 -3.41 -4.28 13.38
C GLY A 175 -3.40 -4.59 11.89
N ASP A 176 -3.60 -5.86 11.54
CA ASP A 176 -3.72 -6.35 10.17
C ASP A 176 -5.19 -6.63 9.83
N ASP A 177 -5.77 -5.82 8.94
CA ASP A 177 -7.16 -6.02 8.52
C ASP A 177 -7.33 -7.15 7.48
N ALA A 178 -6.24 -7.74 6.99
CA ALA A 178 -6.24 -8.74 5.93
C ALA A 178 -6.95 -8.29 4.63
N THR A 179 -7.07 -6.97 4.42
CA THR A 179 -7.92 -6.36 3.38
C THR A 179 -9.40 -6.80 3.49
N ASP A 180 -9.87 -7.14 4.68
CA ASP A 180 -11.21 -7.63 4.97
C ASP A 180 -11.92 -6.73 6.01
N PRO A 181 -13.06 -6.10 5.67
CA PRO A 181 -13.72 -5.15 6.57
C PRO A 181 -14.14 -5.73 7.93
N ALA A 182 -14.54 -7.02 7.97
CA ALA A 182 -14.94 -7.67 9.22
C ALA A 182 -13.73 -7.92 10.13
N THR A 183 -12.58 -8.28 9.54
CA THR A 183 -11.31 -8.47 10.22
C THR A 183 -10.77 -7.14 10.72
N GLY A 184 -10.81 -6.08 9.90
CA GLY A 184 -10.47 -4.73 10.35
C GLY A 184 -11.31 -4.26 11.54
N ALA A 185 -12.62 -4.52 11.56
CA ALA A 185 -13.47 -4.21 12.71
C ALA A 185 -13.11 -5.02 13.97
N ARG A 186 -12.65 -6.27 13.84
CA ARG A 186 -12.15 -7.06 14.97
C ARG A 186 -10.81 -6.53 15.47
N GLU A 187 -9.88 -6.21 14.57
CA GLU A 187 -8.58 -5.64 14.93
C GLU A 187 -8.71 -4.27 15.57
N ALA A 188 -9.61 -3.40 15.09
CA ALA A 188 -9.88 -2.11 15.73
C ALA A 188 -10.32 -2.28 17.20
N ARG A 189 -11.21 -3.25 17.50
CA ARG A 189 -11.57 -3.56 18.91
C ARG A 189 -10.36 -4.02 19.72
N ARG A 190 -9.46 -4.80 19.11
CA ARG A 190 -8.22 -5.24 19.77
C ARG A 190 -7.28 -4.06 20.06
N LEU A 191 -7.13 -3.12 19.12
CA LEU A 191 -6.35 -1.90 19.31
C LEU A 191 -6.91 -1.08 20.47
N VAL A 192 -8.23 -0.89 20.52
CA VAL A 192 -8.90 -0.22 21.65
C VAL A 192 -8.68 -0.97 22.97
N ALA A 193 -8.79 -2.30 22.97
CA ALA A 193 -8.53 -3.12 24.15
C ALA A 193 -7.05 -3.08 24.60
N ALA A 194 -6.13 -2.74 23.70
CA ALA A 194 -4.72 -2.50 24.01
C ALA A 194 -4.46 -1.08 24.56
N GLY A 195 -5.48 -0.21 24.60
CA GLY A 195 -5.39 1.15 25.14
C GLY A 195 -5.36 2.26 24.07
N CYS A 196 -5.49 1.94 22.78
CA CYS A 196 -5.51 2.96 21.73
C CYS A 196 -6.80 3.79 21.79
N ARG A 197 -6.66 5.10 22.05
CA ARG A 197 -7.77 6.07 21.99
C ARG A 197 -7.91 6.72 20.61
N THR A 198 -6.86 6.63 19.80
CA THR A 198 -6.84 7.03 18.40
C THR A 198 -6.33 5.88 17.54
N ILE A 199 -6.92 5.69 16.36
CA ILE A 199 -6.48 4.73 15.36
C ILE A 199 -6.33 5.45 14.02
N LEU A 200 -5.11 5.45 13.48
CA LEU A 200 -4.87 5.73 12.06
C LEU A 200 -5.34 4.54 11.24
N VAL A 201 -6.29 4.77 10.34
CA VAL A 201 -6.86 3.73 9.48
C VAL A 201 -6.29 3.90 8.07
N ALA A 202 -5.20 3.19 7.82
CA ALA A 202 -4.45 3.19 6.57
C ALA A 202 -4.77 1.94 5.73
N THR A 203 -6.03 1.84 5.31
CA THR A 203 -6.58 0.72 4.52
C THR A 203 -7.76 1.18 3.66
N THR A 204 -8.39 0.25 2.93
CA THR A 204 -9.54 0.48 2.05
C THR A 204 -10.69 1.23 2.74
N SER A 205 -11.40 2.06 1.98
CA SER A 205 -12.62 2.71 2.47
C SER A 205 -13.68 1.72 2.99
N ALA A 206 -13.74 0.51 2.43
CA ALA A 206 -14.65 -0.54 2.91
C ALA A 206 -14.31 -0.94 4.37
N THR A 207 -13.03 -1.14 4.68
CA THR A 207 -12.59 -1.37 6.06
C THR A 207 -12.87 -0.15 6.94
N PHE A 208 -12.55 1.06 6.49
CA PHE A 208 -12.81 2.27 7.29
C PHE A 208 -14.30 2.43 7.64
N VAL A 209 -15.22 2.16 6.70
CA VAL A 209 -16.68 2.16 6.94
C VAL A 209 -17.05 1.12 8.00
N ALA A 210 -16.54 -0.11 7.89
CA ALA A 210 -16.84 -1.17 8.84
C ALA A 210 -16.31 -0.88 10.24
N VAL A 211 -15.08 -0.36 10.35
CA VAL A 211 -14.47 0.07 11.62
C VAL A 211 -15.25 1.24 12.21
N SER A 212 -15.61 2.24 11.40
CA SER A 212 -16.40 3.40 11.84
C SER A 212 -17.74 2.98 12.45
N ARG A 213 -18.43 2.00 11.83
CA ARG A 213 -19.67 1.41 12.35
C ARG A 213 -19.43 0.60 13.62
N ALA A 214 -18.37 -0.21 13.66
CA ALA A 214 -18.05 -1.03 14.81
C ALA A 214 -17.67 -0.20 16.05
N MET A 215 -17.13 1.01 15.85
CA MET A 215 -16.71 1.96 16.88
C MET A 215 -17.72 3.11 17.05
N ALA A 216 -18.97 2.97 16.59
CA ALA A 216 -19.95 4.05 16.64
C ALA A 216 -20.27 4.51 18.08
N ASP A 217 -20.30 3.56 19.02
CA ASP A 217 -20.57 3.82 20.45
C ASP A 217 -19.28 3.94 21.29
N ALA A 218 -18.12 3.99 20.64
CA ALA A 218 -16.82 4.08 21.30
C ALA A 218 -16.23 5.49 21.13
N ASP A 219 -15.74 6.05 22.24
CA ASP A 219 -14.95 7.28 22.23
C ASP A 219 -13.54 6.98 21.69
N VAL A 220 -13.46 6.79 20.39
CA VAL A 220 -12.22 6.47 19.66
C VAL A 220 -12.17 7.34 18.42
N LEU A 221 -11.09 8.12 18.31
CA LEU A 221 -10.80 8.93 17.13
C LEU A 221 -10.27 8.02 16.02
N LEU A 222 -10.94 8.03 14.87
CA LEU A 222 -10.47 7.36 13.67
C LEU A 222 -10.02 8.39 12.64
N ILE A 223 -8.77 8.26 12.18
CA ILE A 223 -8.19 9.14 11.17
C ILE A 223 -7.91 8.30 9.93
N GLN A 224 -8.68 8.49 8.87
CA GLN A 224 -8.42 7.87 7.58
C GLN A 224 -7.37 8.69 6.83
N THR A 225 -6.16 8.14 6.68
CA THR A 225 -5.04 8.85 6.04
C THR A 225 -5.03 8.70 4.52
N LEU A 226 -5.48 7.55 4.01
CA LEU A 226 -5.46 7.25 2.58
C LEU A 226 -6.54 8.03 1.81
N MET A 227 -6.33 8.15 0.48
CA MET A 227 -7.32 8.66 -0.47
C MET A 227 -8.70 8.03 -0.24
N ASN A 228 -9.74 8.85 -0.30
CA ASN A 228 -11.09 8.42 0.05
C ASN A 228 -12.16 9.28 -0.64
N GLU A 229 -13.36 8.74 -0.69
CA GLU A 229 -14.53 9.37 -1.29
C GLU A 229 -15.17 10.49 -0.46
N GLY A 230 -14.69 10.71 0.77
CA GLY A 230 -15.34 11.58 1.75
C GLY A 230 -16.72 11.05 2.21
N GLY A 231 -17.54 11.94 2.75
CA GLY A 231 -18.96 11.67 3.04
C GLY A 231 -19.23 10.88 4.33
N ILE A 232 -18.21 10.48 5.08
CA ILE A 232 -18.39 9.85 6.40
C ILE A 232 -18.23 10.94 7.46
N ALA A 233 -19.35 11.53 7.85
CA ALA A 233 -19.39 12.55 8.88
C ALA A 233 -19.36 11.95 10.30
N GLY A 234 -18.62 12.58 11.21
CA GLY A 234 -18.66 12.27 12.64
C GLY A 234 -17.60 13.06 13.40
N ALA A 235 -17.90 13.48 14.63
CA ALA A 235 -16.97 14.27 15.44
C ALA A 235 -15.64 13.54 15.74
N LEU A 236 -15.61 12.21 15.63
CA LEU A 236 -14.44 11.36 15.83
C LEU A 236 -14.00 10.65 14.54
N ARG A 237 -14.38 11.18 13.38
CA ARG A 237 -14.04 10.64 12.05
C ARG A 237 -13.37 11.75 11.25
N VAL A 238 -12.05 11.64 11.11
CA VAL A 238 -11.25 12.59 10.33
C VAL A 238 -10.79 11.89 9.06
N GLN A 239 -10.97 12.53 7.90
CA GLN A 239 -10.57 11.99 6.60
C GLN A 239 -9.55 12.95 5.97
N LEU A 240 -8.28 12.52 5.86
CA LEU A 240 -7.17 13.35 5.39
C LEU A 240 -6.80 13.11 3.92
N GLY A 241 -7.30 12.03 3.34
CA GLY A 241 -6.93 11.62 2.00
C GLY A 241 -7.44 12.49 0.88
N GLU A 242 -6.75 12.37 -0.25
CA GLU A 242 -7.12 12.98 -1.53
C GLU A 242 -8.50 12.49 -2.00
N ARG A 243 -9.30 13.39 -2.57
CA ARG A 243 -10.64 13.05 -3.07
C ARG A 243 -10.62 12.82 -4.58
N PRO A 244 -11.45 11.89 -5.11
CA PRO A 244 -11.53 11.62 -6.54
C PRO A 244 -11.82 12.85 -7.40
N VAL A 245 -12.62 13.80 -6.90
CA VAL A 245 -12.96 15.03 -7.62
C VAL A 245 -11.73 15.91 -7.85
N ASP A 246 -10.88 16.07 -6.82
CA ASP A 246 -9.69 16.90 -6.87
C ASP A 246 -8.61 16.24 -7.74
N GLN A 247 -8.47 14.91 -7.63
CA GLN A 247 -7.60 14.11 -8.48
C GLN A 247 -7.99 14.19 -9.97
N LEU A 248 -9.28 14.00 -10.31
CA LEU A 248 -9.75 14.06 -11.70
C LEU A 248 -9.68 15.48 -12.27
N ALA A 249 -9.99 16.49 -11.47
CA ALA A 249 -9.86 17.89 -11.88
C ALA A 249 -8.41 18.24 -12.25
N ALA A 250 -7.43 17.75 -11.47
CA ALA A 250 -6.01 17.95 -11.76
C ALA A 250 -5.53 17.15 -12.99
N ALA A 251 -5.95 15.89 -13.13
CA ALA A 251 -5.34 14.97 -14.09
C ALA A 251 -6.02 14.90 -15.47
N ALA A 252 -7.34 15.08 -15.58
CA ALA A 252 -8.07 14.73 -16.79
C ALA A 252 -7.62 15.53 -18.02
N GLY A 253 -7.54 16.86 -17.90
CA GLY A 253 -7.11 17.74 -18.99
C GLY A 253 -5.70 17.43 -19.51
N PRO A 254 -4.69 17.37 -18.63
CA PRO A 254 -3.34 16.97 -19.02
C PRO A 254 -3.26 15.59 -19.66
N MET A 255 -3.95 14.58 -19.10
CA MET A 255 -3.99 13.22 -19.66
C MET A 255 -4.60 13.19 -21.06
N MET A 256 -5.68 13.95 -21.31
CA MET A 256 -6.26 14.07 -22.65
C MET A 256 -5.33 14.72 -23.67
N ARG A 257 -4.54 15.71 -23.24
CA ARG A 257 -3.52 16.31 -24.12
C ARG A 257 -2.41 15.32 -24.45
N ALA A 258 -1.91 14.60 -23.45
CA ALA A 258 -0.86 13.60 -23.63
C ALA A 258 -1.30 12.44 -24.55
N ALA A 259 -2.54 11.97 -24.40
CA ALA A 259 -3.11 10.91 -25.23
C ALA A 259 -3.47 11.38 -26.65
N GLY A 260 -3.61 12.69 -26.90
CA GLY A 260 -4.21 13.21 -28.13
C GLY A 260 -5.67 12.79 -28.33
N GLY A 261 -6.34 12.39 -27.24
CA GLY A 261 -7.64 11.74 -27.25
C GLY A 261 -8.45 12.07 -26.00
N ARG A 262 -9.74 11.71 -26.01
CA ARG A 262 -10.71 12.12 -24.98
C ARG A 262 -11.67 11.03 -24.56
N ARG A 263 -11.50 9.81 -25.06
CA ARG A 263 -12.35 8.66 -24.77
C ARG A 263 -11.80 7.90 -23.58
N TRP A 264 -12.52 7.97 -22.46
CA TRP A 264 -12.18 7.35 -21.20
C TRP A 264 -12.95 6.04 -21.02
N PHE A 265 -12.26 4.99 -20.63
CA PHE A 265 -12.83 3.77 -20.09
C PHE A 265 -12.54 3.69 -18.58
N LEU A 266 -13.48 3.19 -17.79
CA LEU A 266 -13.33 3.04 -16.34
C LEU A 266 -13.18 1.56 -15.98
N ALA A 267 -12.14 1.19 -15.25
CA ALA A 267 -11.94 -0.19 -14.80
C ALA A 267 -11.40 -0.24 -13.37
N GLY A 268 -11.94 -1.11 -12.51
CA GLY A 268 -11.42 -1.25 -11.15
C GLY A 268 -12.07 -2.32 -10.29
N ASN A 269 -11.76 -2.29 -8.99
CA ASN A 269 -12.30 -3.25 -8.04
C ASN A 269 -13.75 -2.91 -7.61
N ASP A 270 -14.57 -3.93 -7.35
CA ASP A 270 -15.99 -3.75 -7.07
C ASP A 270 -16.30 -3.47 -5.58
N TYR A 271 -15.88 -2.30 -5.09
CA TYR A 271 -16.21 -1.82 -3.74
C TYR A 271 -16.46 -0.30 -3.70
N CYS A 272 -16.69 0.26 -2.51
CA CYS A 272 -17.20 1.63 -2.37
C CYS A 272 -16.31 2.71 -3.00
N TRP A 273 -14.99 2.62 -2.85
CA TRP A 273 -14.08 3.66 -3.37
C TRP A 273 -14.06 3.71 -4.91
N PRO A 274 -13.81 2.62 -5.66
CA PRO A 274 -13.88 2.65 -7.13
C PRO A 274 -15.25 3.06 -7.67
N ARG A 275 -16.35 2.57 -7.07
CA ARG A 275 -17.71 2.94 -7.46
C ARG A 275 -17.97 4.43 -7.25
N SER A 276 -17.46 5.02 -6.17
CA SER A 276 -17.55 6.46 -5.93
C SER A 276 -16.68 7.24 -6.92
N THR A 277 -15.43 6.84 -7.12
CA THR A 277 -14.52 7.43 -8.11
C THR A 277 -15.11 7.40 -9.52
N HIS A 278 -15.74 6.30 -9.94
CA HIS A 278 -16.42 6.20 -11.23
C HIS A 278 -17.67 7.07 -11.31
N THR A 279 -18.39 7.25 -10.20
CA THR A 279 -19.51 8.20 -10.12
C THR A 279 -19.04 9.63 -10.34
N VAL A 280 -17.98 10.03 -9.65
CA VAL A 280 -17.36 11.34 -9.86
C VAL A 280 -16.82 11.48 -11.29
N ALA A 281 -16.20 10.43 -11.84
CA ALA A 281 -15.71 10.45 -13.22
C ALA A 281 -16.82 10.66 -14.25
N ARG A 282 -18.00 10.03 -14.04
CA ARG A 282 -19.20 10.24 -14.87
C ARG A 282 -19.70 11.68 -14.88
N GLU A 283 -19.51 12.39 -13.78
CA GLU A 283 -19.95 13.79 -13.65
C GLU A 283 -18.88 14.77 -14.16
N VAL A 284 -17.62 14.54 -13.80
CA VAL A 284 -16.52 15.50 -14.00
C VAL A 284 -15.91 15.41 -15.40
N LEU A 285 -15.67 14.20 -15.93
CA LEU A 285 -14.98 14.05 -17.21
C LEU A 285 -15.71 14.74 -18.38
N PRO A 286 -17.05 14.66 -18.52
CA PRO A 286 -17.77 15.39 -19.58
C PRO A 286 -17.61 16.90 -19.49
N GLN A 287 -17.60 17.46 -18.27
CA GLN A 287 -17.42 18.90 -18.05
C GLN A 287 -16.02 19.38 -18.46
N LEU A 288 -15.03 18.49 -18.39
CA LEU A 288 -13.65 18.74 -18.83
C LEU A 288 -13.43 18.39 -20.32
N GLY A 289 -14.47 18.00 -21.05
CA GLY A 289 -14.43 17.68 -22.48
C GLY A 289 -14.07 16.22 -22.80
N GLY A 290 -14.01 15.34 -21.79
CA GLY A 290 -13.88 13.91 -21.94
C GLY A 290 -15.21 13.22 -22.31
N SER A 291 -15.13 11.99 -22.78
CA SER A 291 -16.29 11.14 -23.09
C SER A 291 -16.08 9.75 -22.52
N LEU A 292 -17.12 9.15 -21.94
CA LEU A 292 -17.04 7.79 -21.42
C LEU A 292 -17.45 6.79 -22.50
N VAL A 293 -16.60 5.79 -22.74
CA VAL A 293 -16.82 4.73 -23.75
C VAL A 293 -17.04 3.34 -23.14
N GLY A 294 -16.96 3.22 -21.81
CA GLY A 294 -17.29 2.00 -21.11
C GLY A 294 -16.85 2.00 -19.66
N GLU A 295 -17.36 1.03 -18.90
CA GLU A 295 -17.03 0.79 -17.51
C GLU A 295 -17.10 -0.70 -17.20
N ARG A 296 -16.15 -1.23 -16.43
CA ARG A 296 -16.19 -2.59 -15.86
C ARG A 296 -15.62 -2.61 -14.44
N LEU A 297 -16.17 -3.47 -13.60
CA LEU A 297 -15.65 -3.73 -12.26
C LEU A 297 -15.40 -5.24 -12.11
N ALA A 298 -14.38 -5.60 -11.34
CA ALA A 298 -14.13 -6.98 -10.92
C ALA A 298 -14.06 -7.08 -9.39
N PRO A 299 -14.39 -8.23 -8.79
CA PRO A 299 -14.17 -8.44 -7.36
C PRO A 299 -12.73 -8.16 -6.95
N LEU A 300 -12.53 -7.69 -5.70
CA LEU A 300 -11.20 -7.55 -5.12
C LEU A 300 -10.56 -8.93 -4.89
N GLY A 301 -9.28 -9.07 -5.22
CA GLY A 301 -8.55 -10.34 -5.19
C GLY A 301 -8.80 -11.21 -6.42
N THR A 302 -9.19 -10.60 -7.56
CA THR A 302 -9.35 -11.33 -8.82
C THR A 302 -8.00 -11.61 -9.47
N SER A 303 -7.93 -12.70 -10.24
CA SER A 303 -6.74 -13.09 -11.02
C SER A 303 -6.98 -13.14 -12.53
N ASP A 304 -8.21 -12.89 -12.99
CA ASP A 304 -8.59 -12.91 -14.41
C ASP A 304 -9.15 -11.54 -14.81
N PHE A 305 -8.43 -10.86 -15.70
CA PHE A 305 -8.82 -9.56 -16.24
C PHE A 305 -9.14 -9.60 -17.74
N ALA A 306 -9.14 -10.78 -18.36
CA ALA A 306 -9.25 -10.95 -19.80
C ALA A 306 -10.48 -10.22 -20.38
N ALA A 307 -11.65 -10.44 -19.77
CA ALA A 307 -12.90 -9.84 -20.21
C ALA A 307 -12.93 -8.31 -20.05
N ILE A 308 -12.24 -7.77 -19.06
CA ILE A 308 -12.11 -6.32 -18.86
C ILE A 308 -11.23 -5.74 -19.95
N ILE A 309 -10.05 -6.32 -20.19
CA ILE A 309 -9.11 -5.84 -21.20
C ILE A 309 -9.75 -5.89 -22.60
N GLU A 310 -10.44 -6.97 -22.95
CA GLU A 310 -11.19 -7.08 -24.20
C GLU A 310 -12.31 -6.04 -24.34
N ALA A 311 -12.89 -5.58 -23.22
CA ALA A 311 -13.86 -4.49 -23.25
C ALA A 311 -13.19 -3.14 -23.52
N VAL A 312 -12.02 -2.87 -22.93
CA VAL A 312 -11.23 -1.66 -23.21
C VAL A 312 -10.78 -1.63 -24.68
N GLU A 313 -10.30 -2.74 -25.21
CA GLU A 313 -9.82 -2.83 -26.59
C GLU A 313 -10.93 -2.56 -27.61
N ARG A 314 -12.14 -3.08 -27.36
CA ARG A 314 -13.32 -2.89 -28.22
C ARG A 314 -13.95 -1.51 -28.11
N SER A 315 -13.81 -0.84 -26.96
CA SER A 315 -14.36 0.51 -26.78
C SER A 315 -13.60 1.57 -27.56
N GLY A 316 -12.37 1.26 -27.99
CA GLY A 316 -11.46 2.22 -28.61
C GLY A 316 -11.08 3.35 -27.66
N ALA A 317 -10.90 3.07 -26.37
CA ALA A 317 -10.51 4.08 -25.40
C ALA A 317 -9.13 4.67 -25.74
N ASP A 318 -8.99 5.98 -25.54
CA ASP A 318 -7.70 6.69 -25.56
C ASP A 318 -7.05 6.64 -24.17
N LEU A 319 -7.90 6.62 -23.13
CA LEU A 319 -7.55 6.76 -21.73
C LEU A 319 -8.27 5.72 -20.88
N LEU A 320 -7.56 5.15 -19.92
CA LEU A 320 -8.09 4.22 -18.93
C LEU A 320 -7.98 4.84 -17.53
N LEU A 321 -9.11 5.02 -16.85
CA LEU A 321 -9.10 5.27 -15.41
C LEU A 321 -9.07 3.91 -14.70
N SER A 322 -7.91 3.54 -14.15
CA SER A 322 -7.69 2.29 -13.43
C SER A 322 -7.83 2.52 -11.93
N THR A 323 -8.93 2.05 -11.34
CA THR A 323 -9.23 2.08 -9.90
C THR A 323 -9.07 0.69 -9.27
N PHE A 324 -8.21 -0.15 -9.85
CA PHE A 324 -7.69 -1.33 -9.16
C PHE A 324 -6.69 -0.92 -8.07
N VAL A 325 -6.60 -1.71 -7.00
CA VAL A 325 -5.70 -1.45 -5.86
C VAL A 325 -4.74 -2.61 -5.61
N GLY A 326 -3.58 -2.31 -5.04
CA GLY A 326 -2.64 -3.32 -4.53
C GLY A 326 -2.25 -4.39 -5.56
N ALA A 327 -2.33 -5.66 -5.17
CA ALA A 327 -1.94 -6.80 -5.99
C ALA A 327 -2.75 -6.90 -7.30
N ASP A 328 -4.05 -6.59 -7.26
CA ASP A 328 -4.93 -6.58 -8.43
C ASP A 328 -4.48 -5.52 -9.44
N ALA A 329 -4.10 -4.32 -8.96
CA ALA A 329 -3.56 -3.27 -9.82
C ALA A 329 -2.29 -3.72 -10.53
N ALA A 330 -1.36 -4.34 -9.79
CA ALA A 330 -0.13 -4.83 -10.37
C ALA A 330 -0.37 -5.93 -11.42
N ALA A 331 -1.26 -6.87 -11.13
CA ALA A 331 -1.61 -7.96 -12.05
C ALA A 331 -2.32 -7.45 -13.31
N PHE A 332 -3.30 -6.55 -13.15
CA PHE A 332 -4.04 -5.96 -14.26
C PHE A 332 -3.12 -5.22 -15.23
N GLN A 333 -2.19 -4.40 -14.74
CA GLN A 333 -1.27 -3.66 -15.61
C GLN A 333 -0.26 -4.57 -16.32
N ARG A 334 0.18 -5.67 -15.70
CA ARG A 334 1.00 -6.68 -16.38
C ARG A 334 0.24 -7.34 -17.53
N GLU A 335 -1.01 -7.75 -17.31
CA GLU A 335 -1.82 -8.36 -18.39
C GLU A 335 -2.14 -7.33 -19.50
N CYS A 336 -2.36 -6.06 -19.15
CA CYS A 336 -2.50 -4.98 -20.12
C CYS A 336 -1.24 -4.79 -20.97
N TYR A 337 -0.05 -4.86 -20.37
CA TYR A 337 1.22 -4.83 -21.10
C TYR A 337 1.38 -6.05 -22.03
N GLU A 338 1.13 -7.26 -21.54
CA GLU A 338 1.24 -8.50 -22.32
C GLU A 338 0.31 -8.51 -23.54
N ARG A 339 -0.89 -7.92 -23.41
CA ARG A 339 -1.85 -7.75 -24.51
C ARG A 339 -1.57 -6.51 -25.37
N GLY A 340 -0.54 -5.73 -25.05
CA GLY A 340 -0.13 -4.54 -25.81
C GLY A 340 -1.04 -3.32 -25.65
N LEU A 341 -1.90 -3.29 -24.64
CA LEU A 341 -2.86 -2.19 -24.40
C LEU A 341 -2.15 -0.87 -24.11
N HIS A 342 -1.01 -0.90 -23.40
CA HIS A 342 -0.24 0.30 -23.05
C HIS A 342 0.29 1.07 -24.27
N ARG A 343 0.39 0.41 -25.43
CA ARG A 343 0.80 1.05 -26.70
C ARG A 343 -0.33 1.86 -27.35
N ARG A 344 -1.56 1.70 -26.88
CA ARG A 344 -2.79 2.23 -27.50
C ARG A 344 -3.58 3.14 -26.58
N CYS A 345 -3.43 2.96 -25.27
CA CYS A 345 -4.23 3.62 -24.25
C CYS A 345 -3.33 4.06 -23.10
N LEU A 346 -3.39 5.35 -22.72
CA LEU A 346 -2.72 5.84 -21.51
C LEU A 346 -3.57 5.51 -20.29
N THR A 347 -2.93 5.10 -19.20
CA THR A 347 -3.63 4.78 -17.95
C THR A 347 -3.40 5.87 -16.93
N LEU A 348 -4.48 6.37 -16.33
CA LEU A 348 -4.45 7.10 -15.05
C LEU A 348 -4.89 6.13 -13.95
N ALA A 349 -4.00 5.85 -13.00
CA ALA A 349 -4.24 4.93 -11.89
C ALA A 349 -4.02 5.64 -10.55
N PRO A 350 -5.04 6.28 -9.95
CA PRO A 350 -4.89 7.04 -8.71
C PRO A 350 -4.41 6.22 -7.52
N ALA A 351 -4.70 4.92 -7.48
CA ALA A 351 -4.26 4.00 -6.44
C ALA A 351 -2.93 3.28 -6.76
N MET A 352 -2.29 3.60 -7.89
CA MET A 352 -0.97 3.06 -8.22
C MET A 352 0.09 3.88 -7.48
N ASP A 353 0.68 3.24 -6.48
CA ASP A 353 1.75 3.77 -5.65
C ASP A 353 3.10 3.13 -6.06
N GLU A 354 4.22 3.63 -5.54
CA GLU A 354 5.57 3.19 -5.88
C GLU A 354 5.80 1.69 -5.57
N SER A 355 5.17 1.18 -4.51
CA SER A 355 5.23 -0.26 -4.17
C SER A 355 4.47 -1.10 -5.18
N THR A 356 3.29 -0.65 -5.64
CA THR A 356 2.54 -1.27 -6.74
C THR A 356 3.34 -1.19 -8.05
N LEU A 357 3.93 -0.04 -8.36
CA LEU A 357 4.72 0.17 -9.58
C LEU A 357 5.93 -0.77 -9.64
N ALA A 358 6.64 -0.94 -8.53
CA ALA A 358 7.75 -1.90 -8.44
C ALA A 358 7.30 -3.36 -8.70
N ARG A 359 6.03 -3.70 -8.44
CA ARG A 359 5.43 -5.03 -8.65
C ARG A 359 4.86 -5.22 -10.05
N ILE A 360 4.54 -4.12 -10.75
CA ILE A 360 4.17 -4.16 -12.18
C ILE A 360 5.39 -4.63 -13.00
N GLY A 361 6.59 -4.17 -12.64
CA GLY A 361 7.83 -4.52 -13.33
C GLY A 361 8.16 -3.56 -14.46
N THR A 362 9.44 -3.33 -14.70
CA THR A 362 9.97 -2.17 -15.43
C THR A 362 9.41 -2.04 -16.84
N GLU A 363 9.20 -3.15 -17.54
CA GLU A 363 8.74 -3.14 -18.92
C GLU A 363 7.25 -2.78 -19.05
N ALA A 364 6.46 -3.12 -18.04
CA ALA A 364 5.01 -2.95 -18.03
C ALA A 364 4.56 -1.57 -17.52
N THR A 365 5.46 -0.62 -17.27
CA THR A 365 5.10 0.69 -16.70
C THR A 365 4.94 1.82 -17.73
N ALA A 366 5.37 1.61 -18.97
CA ALA A 366 5.24 2.63 -20.01
C ALA A 366 3.77 3.02 -20.22
N GLY A 367 3.48 4.33 -20.23
CA GLY A 367 2.13 4.87 -20.41
C GLY A 367 1.27 4.93 -19.14
N LEU A 368 1.78 4.46 -18.01
CA LEU A 368 1.11 4.55 -16.72
C LEU A 368 1.35 5.90 -16.05
N HIS A 369 0.29 6.48 -15.52
CA HIS A 369 0.30 7.73 -14.77
C HIS A 369 -0.46 7.55 -13.46
N THR A 370 -0.08 8.30 -12.44
CA THR A 370 -0.82 8.43 -11.19
C THR A 370 -1.13 9.90 -10.93
N VAL A 371 -2.04 10.14 -9.98
CA VAL A 371 -2.39 11.48 -9.52
C VAL A 371 -2.49 11.47 -8.00
N SER A 372 -1.65 12.27 -7.35
CA SER A 372 -1.41 12.17 -5.91
C SER A 372 -0.85 13.47 -5.34
N GLY A 373 -1.08 13.74 -4.06
CA GLY A 373 -0.46 14.85 -3.35
C GLY A 373 1.00 14.59 -2.97
N TYR A 374 1.45 13.34 -3.02
CA TYR A 374 2.85 12.97 -2.79
C TYR A 374 3.34 11.92 -3.80
N VAL A 375 4.58 12.08 -4.26
CA VAL A 375 5.38 11.02 -4.89
C VAL A 375 6.80 11.08 -4.29
N GLU A 376 7.49 9.93 -4.23
CA GLU A 376 8.83 9.85 -3.62
C GLU A 376 9.80 10.85 -4.26
N SER A 377 9.65 11.12 -5.56
CA SER A 377 10.50 12.03 -6.33
C SER A 377 10.23 13.52 -6.11
N LEU A 378 9.35 13.91 -5.17
CA LEU A 378 9.06 15.32 -4.92
C LEU A 378 10.33 16.08 -4.49
N ASP A 379 10.62 17.17 -5.19
CA ASP A 379 11.80 18.01 -4.93
C ASP A 379 11.50 19.05 -3.85
N THR A 380 11.43 18.59 -2.61
CA THR A 380 11.36 19.46 -1.42
C THR A 380 12.47 19.10 -0.45
N GLU A 381 12.96 20.10 0.30
CA GLU A 381 13.99 19.89 1.33
C GLU A 381 13.50 18.91 2.41
N ARG A 382 12.23 19.05 2.84
CA ARG A 382 11.60 18.17 3.84
C ARG A 382 11.46 16.73 3.34
N ASN A 383 11.09 16.52 2.08
CA ASN A 383 11.03 15.19 1.49
C ASN A 383 12.43 14.56 1.42
N SER A 384 13.43 15.31 0.95
CA SER A 384 14.81 14.82 0.89
C SER A 384 15.35 14.41 2.26
N ALA A 385 15.09 15.21 3.29
CA ALA A 385 15.45 14.88 4.67
C ALA A 385 14.72 13.64 5.20
N LEU A 386 13.43 13.51 4.91
CA LEU A 386 12.64 12.33 5.27
C LEU A 386 13.19 11.06 4.62
N LEU A 387 13.47 11.09 3.32
CA LEU A 387 13.99 9.96 2.57
C LEU A 387 15.35 9.50 3.13
N ASN A 388 16.25 10.43 3.46
CA ASN A 388 17.52 10.09 4.07
C ASN A 388 17.33 9.36 5.40
N ARG A 389 16.52 9.92 6.32
CA ARG A 389 16.22 9.28 7.61
C ARG A 389 15.57 7.91 7.44
N TYR A 390 14.64 7.78 6.49
CA TYR A 390 13.97 6.52 6.20
C TYR A 390 14.96 5.44 5.73
N ARG A 391 15.86 5.78 4.79
CA ARG A 391 16.87 4.84 4.28
C ARG A 391 17.94 4.52 5.33
N GLU A 392 18.34 5.48 6.15
CA GLU A 392 19.24 5.26 7.29
C GLU A 392 18.63 4.30 8.31
N ARG A 393 17.34 4.48 8.62
CA ARG A 393 16.64 3.71 9.65
C ARG A 393 16.31 2.28 9.22
N PHE A 394 15.83 2.10 7.98
CA PHE A 394 15.27 0.83 7.50
C PHE A 394 16.12 0.15 6.42
N GLY A 395 17.18 0.81 5.96
CA GLY A 395 18.13 0.28 4.98
C GLY A 395 17.75 0.60 3.53
N GLN A 396 18.72 0.40 2.63
CA GLN A 396 18.59 0.70 1.21
C GLN A 396 17.48 -0.09 0.48
N TRP A 397 17.10 -1.25 1.03
CA TRP A 397 16.06 -2.12 0.46
C TRP A 397 14.70 -1.94 1.12
N ALA A 398 14.54 -0.94 2.00
CA ALA A 398 13.23 -0.64 2.54
C ALA A 398 12.21 -0.35 1.40
N PRO A 399 10.94 -0.70 1.56
CA PRO A 399 9.89 -0.35 0.59
C PRO A 399 9.93 1.14 0.22
N PRO A 400 9.63 1.52 -1.03
CA PRO A 400 9.57 2.91 -1.45
C PRO A 400 8.47 3.64 -0.69
N LEU A 401 8.66 4.93 -0.48
CA LEU A 401 7.61 5.77 0.07
C LEU A 401 6.62 6.09 -1.04
N SER A 402 5.36 6.22 -0.66
CA SER A 402 4.29 6.65 -1.53
C SER A 402 3.33 7.56 -0.78
N THR A 403 2.34 8.14 -1.47
CA THR A 403 1.29 8.91 -0.79
C THR A 403 0.56 8.08 0.26
N LEU A 404 0.47 6.76 0.06
CA LEU A 404 -0.20 5.86 1.00
C LEU A 404 0.58 5.73 2.31
N SER A 405 1.91 5.63 2.24
CA SER A 405 2.74 5.53 3.44
C SER A 405 3.09 6.89 4.05
N GLU A 406 3.28 7.91 3.22
CA GLU A 406 3.65 9.25 3.67
C GLU A 406 2.48 9.93 4.39
N SER A 407 1.24 9.74 3.92
CA SER A 407 0.04 10.21 4.63
C SER A 407 -0.10 9.62 6.04
N VAL A 408 0.51 8.46 6.33
CA VAL A 408 0.56 7.91 7.69
C VAL A 408 1.52 8.71 8.57
N PHE A 409 2.71 9.04 8.07
CA PHE A 409 3.66 9.90 8.78
C PHE A 409 3.06 11.27 9.07
N GLU A 410 2.44 11.89 8.06
CA GLU A 410 1.71 13.14 8.22
C GLU A 410 0.57 13.00 9.24
N GLY A 411 -0.23 11.95 9.14
CA GLY A 411 -1.33 11.67 10.06
C GLY A 411 -0.88 11.55 11.52
N VAL A 412 0.27 10.91 11.78
CA VAL A 412 0.87 10.84 13.13
C VAL A 412 1.28 12.24 13.61
N HIS A 413 1.95 13.04 12.78
CA HIS A 413 2.38 14.39 13.17
C HIS A 413 1.20 15.35 13.38
N MET A 414 0.17 15.28 12.52
CA MET A 414 -1.05 16.06 12.67
C MET A 414 -1.80 15.69 13.95
N TRP A 415 -1.93 14.39 14.22
CA TRP A 415 -2.51 13.89 15.48
C TRP A 415 -1.74 14.39 16.70
N PHE A 416 -0.42 14.28 16.69
CA PHE A 416 0.42 14.71 17.80
C PHE A 416 0.33 16.22 18.05
N ALA A 417 0.38 17.02 16.98
CA ALA A 417 0.23 18.47 17.08
C ALA A 417 -1.12 18.86 17.69
N ALA A 418 -2.20 18.20 17.26
CA ALA A 418 -3.54 18.42 17.81
C ALA A 418 -3.64 18.01 19.29
N ALA A 419 -3.07 16.86 19.67
CA ALA A 419 -3.05 16.39 21.05
C ALA A 419 -2.20 17.30 21.97
N ALA A 420 -1.06 17.77 21.48
CA ALA A 420 -0.21 18.73 22.17
C ALA A 420 -0.94 20.07 22.37
N GLN A 421 -1.60 20.58 21.34
CA GLN A 421 -2.41 21.81 21.42
C GLN A 421 -3.58 21.66 22.40
N ALA A 422 -4.25 20.50 22.39
CA ALA A 422 -5.36 20.21 23.29
C ALA A 422 -4.91 19.96 24.74
N GLY A 423 -3.63 19.65 24.97
CA GLY A 423 -3.12 19.27 26.28
C GLY A 423 -3.63 17.91 26.77
N THR A 424 -4.12 17.05 25.87
CA THR A 424 -4.70 15.74 26.20
C THR A 424 -4.72 14.81 24.99
N ASP A 425 -4.79 13.50 25.22
CA ASP A 425 -5.06 12.46 24.23
C ASP A 425 -6.55 12.07 24.16
N GLU A 426 -7.44 12.85 24.79
CA GLU A 426 -8.88 12.63 24.75
C GLU A 426 -9.42 12.80 23.31
N PRO A 427 -10.08 11.78 22.75
CA PRO A 427 -10.47 11.74 21.34
C PRO A 427 -11.21 12.97 20.82
N HIS A 428 -12.19 13.51 21.56
CA HIS A 428 -12.96 14.66 21.10
C HIS A 428 -12.15 15.95 21.14
N ALA A 429 -11.32 16.13 22.17
CA ALA A 429 -10.43 17.29 22.27
C ALA A 429 -9.40 17.29 21.15
N VAL A 430 -8.79 16.14 20.86
CA VAL A 430 -7.86 15.97 19.74
C VAL A 430 -8.56 16.23 18.42
N ALA A 431 -9.72 15.60 18.17
CA ALA A 431 -10.46 15.76 16.92
C ALA A 431 -10.83 17.23 16.64
N ARG A 432 -11.29 17.98 17.65
CA ARG A 432 -11.57 19.42 17.51
C ARG A 432 -10.32 20.23 17.17
N ALA A 433 -9.16 19.86 17.72
CA ALA A 433 -7.89 20.56 17.46
C ALA A 433 -7.28 20.21 16.09
N MET A 434 -7.79 19.20 15.38
CA MET A 434 -7.33 18.86 14.02
C MET A 434 -7.97 19.73 12.93
N HIS A 435 -8.98 20.54 13.23
CA HIS A 435 -9.66 21.39 12.24
C HIS A 435 -9.11 22.83 12.26
N ASP A 436 -9.20 23.53 11.12
CA ASP A 436 -8.71 24.91 10.93
C ASP A 436 -7.20 25.08 11.18
N VAL A 437 -6.42 24.13 10.67
CA VAL A 437 -4.97 24.04 10.88
C VAL A 437 -4.19 24.02 9.57
N ARG A 438 -2.94 24.46 9.65
CA ARG A 438 -1.97 24.44 8.55
C ARG A 438 -0.73 23.70 9.01
N PHE A 439 -0.29 22.75 8.20
CA PHE A 439 0.93 21.98 8.43
C PHE A 439 1.92 22.16 7.29
N GLU A 440 3.20 22.14 7.65
CA GLU A 440 4.32 22.19 6.72
C GLU A 440 5.02 20.82 6.74
N LEU A 441 4.70 19.98 5.76
CA LEU A 441 4.99 18.54 5.76
C LEU A 441 5.89 18.15 4.57
N PRO A 442 6.32 16.89 4.45
CA PRO A 442 7.20 16.45 3.36
C PRO A 442 6.61 16.70 1.96
N ARG A 443 5.30 16.48 1.77
CA ARG A 443 4.59 16.83 0.52
C ARG A 443 4.43 18.34 0.29
N GLY A 444 4.76 19.16 1.29
CA GLY A 444 4.58 20.60 1.28
C GLY A 444 3.49 21.05 2.24
N THR A 445 2.83 22.15 1.91
CA THR A 445 1.75 22.69 2.74
C THR A 445 0.50 21.84 2.63
N VAL A 446 -0.04 21.44 3.79
CA VAL A 446 -1.37 20.84 3.93
C VAL A 446 -2.22 21.72 4.85
N THR A 447 -3.47 21.93 4.46
CA THR A 447 -4.46 22.69 5.24
C THR A 447 -5.69 21.83 5.49
N LEU A 448 -6.27 21.91 6.68
CA LEU A 448 -7.58 21.35 6.99
C LEU A 448 -8.51 22.51 7.32
N ASP A 449 -9.58 22.66 6.56
CA ASP A 449 -10.61 23.64 6.90
C ASP A 449 -11.53 23.16 8.03
N GLY A 450 -12.39 24.04 8.54
CA GLY A 450 -13.36 23.74 9.59
C GLY A 450 -14.42 22.70 9.21
N ASN A 451 -14.53 22.34 7.93
CA ASN A 451 -15.39 21.25 7.45
C ASN A 451 -14.60 19.93 7.28
N GLY A 452 -13.31 19.91 7.62
CA GLY A 452 -12.44 18.76 7.46
C GLY A 452 -12.03 18.48 6.01
N ILE A 453 -12.15 19.47 5.11
CA ILE A 453 -11.67 19.35 3.74
C ILE A 453 -10.18 19.66 3.71
N VAL A 454 -9.41 18.75 3.12
CA VAL A 454 -7.96 18.90 2.96
C VAL A 454 -7.65 19.73 1.72
N GLY A 455 -6.99 20.88 1.93
CA GLY A 455 -6.35 21.66 0.89
C GLY A 455 -4.87 21.29 0.78
N GLN A 456 -4.47 20.77 -0.38
CA GLN A 456 -3.10 20.35 -0.68
C GLN A 456 -2.83 20.46 -2.18
N ARG A 457 -1.55 20.46 -2.56
CA ARG A 457 -1.18 20.37 -3.99
C ARG A 457 -1.36 18.93 -4.46
N ILE A 458 -1.90 18.76 -5.66
CA ILE A 458 -2.03 17.45 -6.32
C ILE A 458 -1.17 17.47 -7.58
N HIS A 459 -0.42 16.39 -7.79
CA HIS A 459 0.54 16.21 -8.88
C HIS A 459 0.09 15.08 -9.79
N VAL A 460 0.31 15.23 -11.10
CA VAL A 460 0.26 14.10 -12.03
C VAL A 460 1.69 13.62 -12.26
N ALA A 461 1.92 12.35 -12.02
CA ALA A 461 3.21 11.71 -12.24
C ALA A 461 3.11 10.60 -13.28
N GLU A 462 4.14 10.48 -14.12
CA GLU A 462 4.29 9.37 -15.05
C GLU A 462 5.24 8.33 -14.46
N ALA A 463 5.03 7.06 -14.80
CA ALA A 463 6.00 6.03 -14.50
C ALA A 463 7.19 6.08 -15.47
N VAL A 464 8.40 6.11 -14.90
CA VAL A 464 9.67 6.02 -15.62
C VAL A 464 10.46 4.85 -15.05
N GLY A 465 10.34 3.68 -15.68
CA GLY A 465 10.81 2.44 -15.09
C GLY A 465 9.98 2.11 -13.85
N THR A 466 10.61 1.96 -12.69
CA THR A 466 9.92 1.73 -11.40
C THR A 466 9.80 2.98 -10.53
N ASP A 467 10.12 4.15 -11.08
CA ASP A 467 10.02 5.43 -10.40
C ASP A 467 8.80 6.22 -10.91
N LEU A 468 8.23 7.07 -10.07
CA LEU A 468 7.24 8.06 -10.48
C LEU A 468 7.91 9.42 -10.62
N ARG A 469 7.64 10.13 -11.73
CA ARG A 469 8.14 11.49 -11.95
C ARG A 469 7.00 12.45 -12.22
N VAL A 470 6.96 13.55 -11.48
CA VAL A 470 5.98 14.61 -11.70
C VAL A 470 6.17 15.18 -13.11
N VAL A 471 5.15 15.08 -13.95
CA VAL A 471 5.16 15.58 -15.33
C VAL A 471 4.21 16.73 -15.55
N ILE A 472 3.17 16.83 -14.74
CA ILE A 472 2.24 17.95 -14.78
C ILE A 472 2.06 18.45 -13.36
N SER A 473 2.68 19.60 -13.09
CA SER A 473 2.36 20.41 -11.92
C SER A 473 1.26 21.38 -12.33
N PRO A 474 0.03 21.26 -11.79
CA PRO A 474 -1.01 22.25 -12.01
C PRO A 474 -0.61 23.62 -11.45
#